data_AF-A0A3R6W277-F1
#
_entry.id   AF-A0A3R6W277-F1
#
_cell.length_a   1.000
_cell.length_b   1.000
_cell.length_c   1.000
_cell.angle_alpha   90.00
_cell.angle_beta   90.00
_cell.angle_gamma   90.00
#
_symmetry.space_group_name_H-M   'P 1'
#
loop_
_entity.id
_entity.type
_entity.pdbx_description
1 polymer ?
#
loop_
_entity_poly.entity_id
_entity_poly.type
_entity_poly.pdbx_seq_one_letter_code
_entity_poly.pdbx_strand_id
1 'polypeptide(L)'
;MFTAQPRIRIPSPASPTSTSSTAAAMDEILRIITHAIDDAHAALARHLTQPTSDEDVVDDICAFRMQFQHANAIMATALVHRRLVHSPTIIEHAFASSMESENAASDGDLTAFYRDMQVHFKQADDIEWRFECLPSRASSSWTDEGSSTAASEPAGRKLLFLGLGLVVVVGASIGIWQATQSSATSATATSTPTTTTTAAPTPAPTRQVFSFGKIQDGSTRSKDEETNPLTYDGQGCYLPNYISKKGKIYIVTNTNQEIPIAIKGINWFGMEAENAIPFGLWTNDQNGTTLFELASFLSRNQFNSVRLPLTVSSILSNTAPNRGLIHEYANAALDLTNYTSTIGGVVEALGYRSISVLLDIHNLDIYTKGDAWFGNMTTEADVLNAVDVLTTSFCNDKYWNIIGIDLKNEPFNITWGDNGPKDFRVGAATMANRMLVKCPQWLAFIEGNALKQNGTYAGQKSWFFDWWGGGLRDVDILTGYREWDDATLEQIVADSSEDMFGYLRSTQDGALVLGEFGGLFTQDTHVNKTNQRVTQNVIKMVASQSGYAGGYVWSLNPESGYEFSASGTKGYFMEGLLTLDWVHVNTPLLKALEGMDSLNNLTPFPCLKM
;
A
#
# COMPACT_ATOMS: atom_id res chain seq x y z
N MET A 1 8.16 47.48 -7.99
CA MET A 1 9.50 46.89 -7.82
C MET A 1 9.53 45.64 -8.69
N PHE A 2 10.51 45.55 -9.59
CA PHE A 2 10.67 44.41 -10.49
C PHE A 2 10.92 43.15 -9.65
N THR A 3 10.08 42.13 -9.81
CA THR A 3 10.39 40.79 -9.34
C THR A 3 11.65 40.34 -10.07
N ALA A 4 12.65 39.85 -9.32
CA ALA A 4 13.81 39.22 -9.94
C ALA A 4 13.32 38.05 -10.80
N GLN A 5 13.85 37.88 -12.01
CA GLN A 5 13.55 36.69 -12.79
C GLN A 5 14.06 35.45 -12.04
N PRO A 6 13.36 34.29 -12.14
CA PRO A 6 13.83 33.05 -11.54
C PRO A 6 15.26 32.75 -12.00
N ARG A 7 16.14 32.40 -11.06
CA ARG A 7 17.59 32.23 -11.31
C ARG A 7 17.92 30.89 -11.99
N ILE A 8 16.93 29.99 -12.08
CA ILE A 8 16.90 28.77 -12.91
C ILE A 8 15.93 28.97 -14.07
N ARG A 9 16.29 28.53 -15.28
CA ARG A 9 15.49 28.76 -16.49
C ARG A 9 14.31 27.80 -16.58
N ILE A 10 13.11 28.28 -16.28
CA ILE A 10 11.88 27.53 -16.55
C ILE A 10 11.60 27.57 -18.06
N PRO A 11 11.50 26.43 -18.76
CA PRO A 11 11.12 26.42 -20.18
C PRO A 11 9.74 27.08 -20.34
N SER A 12 9.58 27.95 -21.34
CA SER A 12 8.24 28.44 -21.70
C SER A 12 7.32 27.25 -21.98
N PRO A 13 6.04 27.30 -21.59
CA PRO A 13 5.07 26.28 -21.98
C PRO A 13 4.91 26.35 -23.50
N ALA A 14 5.72 25.60 -24.23
CA ALA A 14 5.48 25.36 -25.63
C ALA A 14 4.29 24.41 -25.72
N SER A 15 3.26 24.79 -26.48
CA SER A 15 2.14 23.89 -26.76
C SER A 15 2.70 22.56 -27.28
N PRO A 16 2.25 21.42 -26.75
CA PRO A 16 2.71 20.12 -27.22
C PRO A 16 2.35 20.02 -28.70
N THR A 17 3.36 20.10 -29.57
CA THR A 17 3.14 19.89 -30.99
C THR A 17 2.77 18.42 -31.16
N SER A 18 1.55 18.19 -31.63
CA SER A 18 0.91 16.88 -31.82
C SER A 18 1.56 16.05 -32.95
N THR A 19 2.85 16.23 -33.21
CA THR A 19 3.54 15.69 -34.39
C THR A 19 5.00 15.27 -34.13
N SER A 20 5.49 15.29 -32.89
CA SER A 20 6.86 14.85 -32.61
C SER A 20 6.95 13.32 -32.53
N SER A 21 7.94 12.74 -33.23
CA SER A 21 8.24 11.30 -33.14
C SER A 21 8.76 10.93 -31.75
N THR A 22 8.67 9.66 -31.37
CA THR A 22 9.20 9.14 -30.09
C THR A 22 10.63 9.62 -29.80
N ALA A 23 11.50 9.63 -30.82
CA ALA A 23 12.88 10.08 -30.70
C ALA A 23 13.00 11.58 -30.37
N ALA A 24 12.12 12.42 -30.93
CA ALA A 24 12.12 13.86 -30.66
C ALA A 24 11.60 14.18 -29.25
N ALA A 25 10.64 13.41 -28.73
CA ALA A 25 10.19 13.54 -27.35
C ALA A 25 11.29 13.13 -26.35
N MET A 26 12.01 12.03 -26.64
CA MET A 26 13.13 11.58 -25.80
C MET A 26 14.30 12.59 -25.79
N ASP A 27 14.66 13.12 -26.96
CA ASP A 27 15.72 14.13 -27.10
C ASP A 27 15.38 15.42 -26.33
N GLU A 28 14.12 15.87 -26.40
CA GLU A 28 13.65 17.04 -25.67
C GLU A 28 13.63 16.84 -24.14
N ILE A 29 13.24 15.65 -23.67
CA ILE A 29 13.29 15.28 -22.25
C ILE A 29 14.73 15.29 -21.74
N LEU A 30 15.65 14.64 -22.47
CA LEU A 30 17.07 14.63 -22.13
C LEU A 30 17.66 16.05 -22.10
N ARG A 31 17.25 16.91 -23.04
CA ARG A 31 17.66 18.31 -23.08
C ARG A 31 17.17 19.09 -21.86
N ILE A 32 15.90 18.93 -21.46
CA ILE A 32 15.33 19.61 -20.28
C ILE A 32 16.04 19.17 -19.00
N ILE A 33 16.27 17.86 -18.83
CA ILE A 33 16.94 17.31 -17.65
C ILE A 33 18.39 17.77 -17.58
N THR A 34 19.11 17.76 -18.71
CA THR A 34 20.49 18.25 -18.79
C THR A 34 20.57 19.72 -18.38
N HIS A 35 19.67 20.56 -18.89
CA HIS A 35 19.60 21.98 -18.51
C HIS A 35 19.26 22.18 -17.03
N ALA A 36 18.37 21.35 -16.47
CA ALA A 36 18.00 21.43 -15.06
C ALA A 36 19.20 21.13 -14.15
N ILE A 37 20.05 20.17 -14.53
CA ILE A 37 21.28 19.83 -13.81
C ILE A 37 22.30 20.96 -13.89
N ASP A 38 22.49 21.54 -15.08
CA ASP A 38 23.42 22.66 -15.27
C ASP A 38 23.00 23.89 -14.46
N ASP A 39 21.70 24.21 -14.47
CA ASP A 39 21.14 25.32 -13.72
C ASP A 39 21.24 25.06 -12.19
N ALA A 40 21.03 23.82 -11.75
CA ALA A 40 21.23 23.37 -10.37
C ALA A 40 22.69 23.49 -9.91
N HIS A 41 23.64 23.05 -10.73
CA HIS A 41 25.08 23.20 -10.47
C HIS A 41 25.48 24.67 -10.35
N ALA A 42 24.95 25.52 -11.23
CA ALA A 42 25.18 26.95 -11.18
C ALA A 42 24.55 27.61 -9.94
N ALA A 43 23.34 27.21 -9.54
CA ALA A 43 22.68 27.66 -8.31
C ALA A 43 23.50 27.29 -7.08
N LEU A 44 23.93 26.03 -6.98
CA LEU A 44 24.77 25.56 -5.89
C LEU A 44 26.10 26.34 -5.79
N ALA A 45 26.79 26.53 -6.91
CA ALA A 45 28.03 27.29 -6.93
C ALA A 45 27.84 28.74 -6.46
N ARG A 46 26.69 29.36 -6.76
CA ARG A 46 26.34 30.70 -6.27
C ARG A 46 26.06 30.72 -4.77
N HIS A 47 25.22 29.80 -4.27
CA HIS A 47 24.93 29.72 -2.83
C HIS A 47 26.19 29.49 -1.99
N LEU A 48 27.18 28.76 -2.53
CA LEU A 48 28.46 28.52 -1.86
C LEU A 48 29.42 29.72 -1.88
N THR A 49 29.25 30.67 -2.82
CA THR A 49 30.21 31.76 -3.05
C THR A 49 29.65 33.16 -2.75
N GLN A 50 28.33 33.28 -2.55
CA GLN A 50 27.65 34.55 -2.32
C GLN A 50 26.64 34.44 -1.17
N PRO A 51 26.39 35.53 -0.40
CA PRO A 51 25.29 35.55 0.57
C PRO A 51 23.94 35.37 -0.14
N THR A 52 23.15 34.39 0.28
CA THR A 52 21.82 34.09 -0.29
C THR A 52 20.79 33.91 0.84
N SER A 53 19.53 34.28 0.60
CA SER A 53 18.43 34.11 1.57
C SER A 53 17.85 32.69 1.51
N ASP A 54 17.17 32.27 2.57
CA ASP A 54 16.41 30.99 2.58
C ASP A 54 15.33 30.97 1.48
N GLU A 55 14.74 32.13 1.16
CA GLU A 55 13.75 32.30 0.09
C GLU A 55 14.37 32.08 -1.30
N ASP A 56 15.58 32.61 -1.55
CA ASP A 56 16.31 32.40 -2.81
C ASP A 56 16.65 30.91 -3.05
N VAL A 57 16.92 30.18 -1.97
CA VAL A 57 17.23 28.74 -2.01
C VAL A 57 15.99 27.92 -2.32
N VAL A 58 14.87 28.24 -1.67
CA VAL A 58 13.57 27.58 -1.93
C VAL A 58 13.13 27.84 -3.36
N ASP A 59 13.23 29.08 -3.85
CA ASP A 59 12.87 29.43 -5.23
C ASP A 59 13.66 28.62 -6.29
N ASP A 60 14.96 28.44 -6.08
CA ASP A 60 15.80 27.62 -6.96
C ASP A 60 15.44 26.12 -6.88
N ILE A 61 15.06 25.59 -5.71
CA ILE A 61 14.54 24.21 -5.57
C ILE A 61 13.21 24.03 -6.33
N CYS A 62 12.27 24.98 -6.17
CA CYS A 62 10.97 24.90 -6.84
C CYS A 62 11.10 25.02 -8.36
N ALA A 63 12.05 25.84 -8.85
CA ALA A 63 12.32 25.98 -10.27
C ALA A 63 12.94 24.72 -10.89
N PHE A 64 13.84 24.04 -10.18
CA PHE A 64 14.39 22.75 -10.59
C PHE A 64 13.29 21.68 -10.76
N ARG A 65 12.33 21.61 -9.81
CA ARG A 65 11.18 20.71 -9.95
C ARG A 65 10.32 21.03 -11.17
N MET A 66 10.00 22.30 -11.42
CA MET A 66 9.16 22.67 -12.56
C MET A 66 9.77 22.21 -13.89
N GLN A 67 11.10 22.14 -14.01
CA GLN A 67 11.77 21.57 -15.18
C GLN A 67 11.52 20.05 -15.29
N PHE A 68 11.60 19.29 -14.19
CA PHE A 68 11.31 17.85 -14.16
C PHE A 68 9.83 17.54 -14.40
N GLN A 69 8.91 18.34 -13.88
CA GLN A 69 7.48 18.19 -14.17
C GLN A 69 7.15 18.44 -15.64
N HIS A 70 7.81 19.40 -16.28
CA HIS A 70 7.66 19.64 -17.70
C HIS A 70 8.14 18.43 -18.52
N ALA A 71 9.30 17.86 -18.18
CA ALA A 71 9.79 16.64 -18.80
C ALA A 71 8.83 15.45 -18.61
N ASN A 72 8.24 15.29 -17.42
CA ASN A 72 7.24 14.25 -17.15
C ASN A 72 5.94 14.47 -17.96
N ALA A 73 5.48 15.71 -18.13
CA ALA A 73 4.29 16.03 -18.92
C ALA A 73 4.49 15.73 -20.43
N ILE A 74 5.68 16.01 -20.97
CA ILE A 74 6.04 15.65 -22.36
C ILE A 74 6.03 14.13 -22.51
N MET A 75 6.59 13.41 -21.54
CA MET A 75 6.63 11.95 -21.53
C MET A 75 5.22 11.32 -21.50
N ALA A 76 4.36 11.79 -20.59
CA ALA A 76 2.98 11.31 -20.49
C ALA A 76 2.19 11.57 -21.79
N THR A 77 2.39 12.74 -22.40
CA THR A 77 1.75 13.10 -23.68
C THR A 77 2.23 12.20 -24.83
N ALA A 78 3.54 11.92 -24.90
CA ALA A 78 4.11 11.04 -25.92
C ALA A 78 3.58 9.59 -25.81
N LEU A 79 3.43 9.07 -24.60
CA LEU A 79 2.85 7.75 -24.34
C LEU A 79 1.37 7.69 -24.74
N VAL A 80 0.58 8.70 -24.37
CA VAL A 80 -0.85 8.79 -24.74
C VAL A 80 -1.02 8.93 -26.25
N HIS A 81 -0.26 9.81 -26.90
CA HIS A 81 -0.34 10.01 -28.34
C HIS A 81 0.08 8.76 -29.13
N ARG A 82 1.13 8.04 -28.69
CA ARG A 82 1.57 6.79 -29.32
C ARG A 82 0.55 5.66 -29.14
N ARG A 83 -0.15 5.58 -27.99
CA ARG A 83 -1.30 4.68 -27.80
C ARG A 83 -2.45 4.98 -28.76
N LEU A 84 -2.77 6.27 -28.95
CA LEU A 84 -3.83 6.71 -29.86
C LEU A 84 -3.49 6.46 -31.34
N VAL A 85 -2.21 6.48 -31.72
CA VAL A 85 -1.76 6.19 -33.10
C VAL A 85 -1.80 4.69 -33.44
N HIS A 86 -1.60 3.80 -32.46
CA HIS A 86 -1.62 2.34 -32.67
C HIS A 86 -2.98 1.68 -32.42
N SER A 87 -3.98 2.43 -31.93
CA SER A 87 -5.35 1.93 -31.71
C SER A 87 -6.35 3.08 -31.86
N PRO A 88 -6.88 3.32 -33.08
CA PRO A 88 -7.61 4.55 -33.39
C PRO A 88 -9.03 4.63 -32.79
N THR A 89 -9.50 3.62 -32.02
CA THR A 89 -10.81 3.67 -31.34
C THR A 89 -10.82 3.05 -29.93
N ILE A 90 -11.64 3.61 -29.03
CA ILE A 90 -11.81 3.20 -27.61
C ILE A 90 -12.29 1.75 -27.45
N ILE A 91 -13.04 1.21 -28.43
CA ILE A 91 -13.63 -0.14 -28.35
C ILE A 91 -12.60 -1.22 -28.66
N GLU A 92 -11.65 -0.97 -29.57
CA GLU A 92 -10.57 -1.92 -29.86
C GLU A 92 -9.57 -2.01 -28.70
N HIS A 93 -9.46 -0.95 -27.88
CA HIS A 93 -8.56 -0.88 -26.73
C HIS A 93 -8.95 -1.80 -25.55
N ALA A 94 -10.23 -2.19 -25.45
CA ALA A 94 -10.71 -3.11 -24.41
C ALA A 94 -10.52 -4.60 -24.78
N PHE A 95 -10.21 -4.88 -26.05
CA PHE A 95 -10.11 -6.24 -26.60
C PHE A 95 -8.79 -6.53 -27.32
N ALA A 96 -7.87 -5.57 -27.41
CA ALA A 96 -6.54 -5.80 -27.95
C ALA A 96 -5.76 -6.73 -27.01
N SER A 97 -5.23 -7.83 -27.56
CA SER A 97 -4.25 -8.67 -26.87
C SER A 97 -3.08 -7.80 -26.41
N SER A 98 -2.61 -8.01 -25.17
CA SER A 98 -1.44 -7.32 -24.62
C SER A 98 -0.30 -7.35 -25.65
N MET A 99 0.16 -6.18 -26.08
CA MET A 99 1.27 -6.00 -27.03
C MET A 99 2.61 -6.44 -26.44
N GLU A 100 2.76 -7.71 -26.07
CA GLU A 100 4.07 -8.36 -25.90
C GLU A 100 4.49 -9.15 -27.14
N SER A 101 3.67 -9.18 -28.19
CA SER A 101 4.03 -9.84 -29.45
C SER A 101 3.80 -8.93 -30.65
N GLU A 102 4.63 -7.89 -30.82
CA GLU A 102 4.97 -7.43 -32.18
C GLU A 102 6.31 -6.66 -32.18
N ASN A 103 7.18 -7.08 -33.12
CA ASN A 103 8.59 -6.71 -33.22
C ASN A 103 8.80 -5.25 -33.65
N ALA A 104 8.91 -4.33 -32.70
CA ALA A 104 9.61 -3.06 -32.92
C ALA A 104 10.58 -2.81 -31.76
N ALA A 105 11.89 -2.85 -32.04
CA ALA A 105 12.94 -2.55 -31.05
C ALA A 105 12.75 -1.18 -30.36
N SER A 106 11.98 -0.26 -30.96
CA SER A 106 11.65 1.06 -30.42
C SER A 106 10.54 1.08 -29.35
N ASP A 107 9.87 -0.04 -29.06
CA ASP A 107 8.88 -0.16 -27.95
C ASP A 107 9.56 -0.54 -26.62
N GLY A 108 10.63 -1.34 -26.68
CA GLY A 108 11.45 -1.68 -25.53
C GLY A 108 12.21 -0.45 -25.00
N ASP A 109 12.81 0.32 -25.91
CA ASP A 109 13.67 1.46 -25.53
C ASP A 109 12.91 2.62 -24.89
N LEU A 110 11.67 2.93 -25.35
CA LEU A 110 10.87 4.00 -24.77
C LEU A 110 10.34 3.62 -23.38
N THR A 111 9.88 2.37 -23.22
CA THR A 111 9.38 1.86 -21.94
C THR A 111 10.51 1.73 -20.92
N ALA A 112 11.70 1.29 -21.36
CA ALA A 112 12.91 1.25 -20.53
C ALA A 112 13.35 2.67 -20.13
N PHE A 113 13.36 3.61 -21.08
CA PHE A 113 13.65 5.02 -20.81
C PHE A 113 12.64 5.65 -19.84
N TYR A 114 11.35 5.32 -19.97
CA TYR A 114 10.33 5.79 -19.04
C TYR A 114 10.55 5.26 -17.62
N ARG A 115 10.80 3.96 -17.48
CA ARG A 115 11.07 3.33 -16.19
C ARG A 115 12.29 3.95 -15.49
N ASP A 116 13.35 4.22 -16.25
CA ASP A 116 14.56 4.88 -15.75
C ASP A 116 14.27 6.33 -15.30
N MET A 117 13.54 7.10 -16.12
CA MET A 117 13.20 8.49 -15.83
C MET A 117 12.21 8.68 -14.68
N GLN A 118 11.30 7.71 -14.45
CA GLN A 118 10.35 7.77 -13.34
C GLN A 118 11.03 7.80 -11.97
N VAL A 119 12.15 7.09 -11.81
CA VAL A 119 12.96 7.12 -10.58
C VAL A 119 13.46 8.54 -10.31
N HIS A 120 13.88 9.25 -11.36
CA HIS A 120 14.38 10.62 -11.26
C HIS A 120 13.26 11.66 -11.05
N PHE A 121 12.09 11.48 -11.68
CA PHE A 121 10.93 12.33 -11.40
C PHE A 121 10.47 12.19 -9.95
N LYS A 122 10.40 10.96 -9.44
CA LYS A 122 10.05 10.69 -8.04
C LYS A 122 11.07 11.28 -7.06
N GLN A 123 12.37 11.17 -7.35
CA GLN A 123 13.41 11.80 -6.54
C GLN A 123 13.28 13.32 -6.50
N ALA A 124 12.89 13.96 -7.61
CA ALA A 124 12.64 15.40 -7.64
C ALA A 124 11.41 15.80 -6.81
N ASP A 125 10.33 15.01 -6.85
CA ASP A 125 9.12 15.22 -6.03
C ASP A 125 9.38 14.96 -4.53
N ASP A 126 10.18 13.95 -4.18
CA ASP A 126 10.57 13.63 -2.80
C ASP A 126 11.44 14.74 -2.17
N ILE A 127 12.24 15.44 -2.99
CA ILE A 127 13.02 16.60 -2.56
C ILE A 127 12.09 17.79 -2.27
N GLU A 128 11.07 18.04 -3.10
CA GLU A 128 10.11 19.13 -2.91
C GLU A 128 9.29 18.98 -1.61
N TRP A 129 8.86 17.75 -1.30
CA TRP A 129 8.10 17.46 -0.08
C TRP A 129 8.83 17.95 1.19
N ARG A 130 10.17 18.02 1.15
CA ARG A 130 11.00 18.47 2.28
C ARG A 130 11.13 20.00 2.40
N PHE A 131 10.71 20.78 1.39
CA PHE A 131 10.92 22.23 1.32
C PHE A 131 9.65 23.06 0.99
N GLU A 132 8.46 22.43 0.92
CA GLU A 132 7.13 23.07 0.85
C GLU A 132 6.93 24.12 -0.28
N CYS A 133 7.27 23.74 -1.51
CA CYS A 133 7.08 24.57 -2.71
C CYS A 133 5.61 24.62 -3.20
N LEU A 134 4.68 25.28 -2.48
CA LEU A 134 3.35 25.57 -3.02
C LEU A 134 2.98 27.08 -2.98
N PRO A 135 2.34 27.61 -4.05
CA PRO A 135 1.92 28.99 -4.13
C PRO A 135 0.57 29.19 -3.42
N SER A 136 0.56 29.38 -2.10
CA SER A 136 -0.67 29.74 -1.37
C SER A 136 -0.52 30.90 -0.38
N ARG A 137 0.63 31.58 -0.34
CA ARG A 137 0.83 32.72 0.59
C ARG A 137 0.83 34.12 -0.04
N ALA A 138 0.58 34.24 -1.34
CA ALA A 138 0.33 35.53 -1.98
C ALA A 138 -1.16 35.91 -1.90
N SER A 139 -1.73 35.98 -0.69
CA SER A 139 -2.85 36.88 -0.30
C SER A 139 -3.59 36.38 0.96
N SER A 140 -3.04 36.68 2.13
CA SER A 140 -3.88 36.93 3.30
C SER A 140 -3.14 37.83 4.27
N SER A 141 -3.40 39.12 4.20
CA SER A 141 -3.04 40.07 5.26
C SER A 141 -3.94 39.80 6.46
N TRP A 142 -3.41 39.12 7.48
CA TRP A 142 -3.91 39.23 8.84
C TRP A 142 -2.71 39.42 9.74
N THR A 143 -2.64 40.62 10.31
CA THR A 143 -1.68 41.06 11.31
C THR A 143 -2.01 40.40 12.64
N ASP A 144 -1.07 39.65 13.20
CA ASP A 144 -1.02 39.43 14.65
C ASP A 144 0.40 39.74 15.13
N GLU A 145 0.51 40.84 15.87
CA GLU A 145 1.68 41.21 16.65
C GLU A 145 1.71 40.36 17.93
N GLY A 146 2.78 39.59 18.16
CA GLY A 146 2.87 38.79 19.39
C GLY A 146 4.01 37.79 19.49
N SER A 147 5.25 38.24 19.31
CA SER A 147 6.52 37.70 19.85
C SER A 147 6.52 36.32 20.55
N SER A 148 7.31 35.37 20.02
CA SER A 148 8.53 34.92 20.71
C SER A 148 9.53 34.31 19.71
N THR A 149 10.78 34.74 19.81
CA THR A 149 11.91 34.44 18.93
C THR A 149 12.37 32.99 19.03
N ALA A 150 12.17 32.21 17.96
CA ALA A 150 12.87 30.93 17.77
C ALA A 150 14.33 31.21 17.41
N ALA A 151 15.25 30.56 18.12
CA ALA A 151 16.67 30.60 17.82
C ALA A 151 16.91 29.98 16.43
N SER A 152 17.45 30.76 15.50
CA SER A 152 17.84 30.29 14.18
C SER A 152 19.04 29.34 14.28
N GLU A 153 18.91 28.15 13.70
CA GLU A 153 20.08 27.34 13.36
C GLU A 153 20.96 28.09 12.34
N PRO A 154 22.31 27.95 12.39
CA PRO A 154 23.18 28.69 11.49
C PRO A 154 23.05 28.15 10.05
N ALA A 155 22.85 29.08 9.10
CA ALA A 155 22.68 28.87 7.66
C ALA A 155 23.68 27.87 7.02
N GLY A 156 24.88 27.70 7.60
CA GLY A 156 25.90 26.77 7.13
C GLY A 156 25.52 25.28 7.15
N ARG A 157 24.50 24.86 7.93
CA ARG A 157 24.07 23.46 7.99
C ARG A 157 23.01 23.10 6.94
N LYS A 158 22.18 24.07 6.52
CA LYS A 158 21.26 23.93 5.36
C LYS A 158 22.03 23.83 4.03
N LEU A 159 23.17 24.53 3.92
CA LEU A 159 24.06 24.47 2.75
C LEU A 159 24.70 23.08 2.50
N LEU A 160 24.93 22.28 3.55
CA LEU A 160 25.55 20.95 3.41
C LEU A 160 24.61 19.91 2.78
N PHE A 161 23.29 20.07 2.98
CA PHE A 161 22.26 19.18 2.41
C PHE A 161 21.88 19.56 0.97
N LEU A 162 21.96 20.84 0.62
CA LEU A 162 21.74 21.32 -0.75
C LEU A 162 22.86 20.92 -1.73
N GLY A 163 24.12 20.84 -1.27
CA GLY A 163 25.25 20.54 -2.15
C GLY A 163 25.47 19.07 -2.50
N LEU A 164 25.13 18.15 -1.59
CA LEU A 164 25.32 16.71 -1.78
C LEU A 164 24.14 16.03 -2.48
N GLY A 165 22.91 16.55 -2.33
CA GLY A 165 21.70 15.96 -2.91
C GLY A 165 21.53 16.22 -4.41
N LEU A 166 21.83 17.44 -4.87
CA LEU A 166 21.62 17.85 -6.27
C LEU A 166 22.72 17.38 -7.25
N VAL A 167 23.97 17.21 -6.81
CA VAL A 167 25.11 16.87 -7.69
C VAL A 167 25.36 15.36 -7.80
N VAL A 168 25.17 14.61 -6.70
CA VAL A 168 25.60 13.19 -6.63
C VAL A 168 24.58 12.24 -7.26
N VAL A 169 23.29 12.60 -7.25
CA VAL A 169 22.23 11.68 -7.70
C VAL A 169 21.91 11.83 -9.19
N VAL A 170 22.11 13.02 -9.79
CA VAL A 170 21.77 13.26 -11.20
C VAL A 170 22.99 13.24 -12.14
N GLY A 171 24.19 13.58 -11.64
CA GLY A 171 25.43 13.49 -12.43
C GLY A 171 25.93 12.05 -12.66
N ALA A 172 25.60 11.12 -11.75
CA ALA A 172 26.07 9.74 -11.82
C ALA A 172 25.27 8.85 -12.79
N SER A 173 23.99 9.15 -13.04
CA SER A 173 23.12 8.34 -13.92
C SER A 173 23.24 8.71 -15.40
N ILE A 174 23.44 9.98 -15.76
CA ILE A 174 23.59 10.40 -17.17
C ILE A 174 24.95 9.99 -17.77
N GLY A 175 26.01 9.96 -16.95
CA GLY A 175 27.33 9.46 -17.37
C GLY A 175 27.33 7.96 -17.74
N ILE A 176 26.44 7.18 -17.12
CA ILE A 176 26.27 5.75 -17.40
C ILE A 176 25.56 5.55 -18.75
N TRP A 177 24.59 6.41 -19.11
CA TRP A 177 23.89 6.30 -20.38
C TRP A 177 24.74 6.77 -21.59
N GLN A 178 25.53 7.85 -21.45
CA GLN A 178 26.48 8.27 -22.50
C GLN A 178 27.60 7.22 -22.74
N ALA A 179 28.00 6.48 -21.71
CA ALA A 179 28.96 5.37 -21.83
C ALA A 179 28.37 4.16 -22.56
N THR A 180 27.06 3.90 -22.44
CA THR A 180 26.41 2.75 -23.11
C THR A 180 26.25 2.91 -24.62
N GLN A 181 26.11 4.13 -25.16
CA GLN A 181 26.08 4.33 -26.63
C GLN A 181 27.46 4.18 -27.29
N SER A 182 28.55 4.39 -26.54
CA SER A 182 29.91 4.21 -27.07
C SER A 182 30.31 2.74 -27.27
N SER A 183 29.54 1.78 -26.73
CA SER A 183 29.82 0.35 -26.85
C SER A 183 29.08 -0.34 -28.00
N ALA A 184 28.24 0.38 -28.74
CA ALA A 184 27.43 -0.18 -29.85
C ALA A 184 28.15 -0.19 -31.22
N THR A 185 29.47 -0.01 -31.27
CA THR A 185 30.25 -0.04 -32.52
C THR A 185 31.41 -1.01 -32.45
N SER A 186 31.15 -2.29 -32.21
CA SER A 186 32.04 -3.39 -32.65
C SER A 186 31.38 -4.75 -32.43
N ALA A 187 30.89 -5.37 -33.51
CA ALA A 187 31.14 -6.78 -33.85
C ALA A 187 30.19 -7.21 -34.99
N THR A 188 30.65 -7.05 -36.22
CA THR A 188 30.16 -7.86 -37.34
C THR A 188 30.73 -9.26 -37.15
N ALA A 189 29.90 -10.24 -36.78
CA ALA A 189 30.29 -11.65 -36.77
C ALA A 189 29.21 -12.51 -37.44
N THR A 190 29.67 -13.24 -38.45
CA THR A 190 28.94 -14.03 -39.44
C THR A 190 28.10 -15.15 -38.82
N SER A 191 26.88 -15.31 -39.33
CA SER A 191 25.93 -16.36 -38.95
C SER A 191 26.41 -17.77 -39.29
N THR A 192 26.30 -18.68 -38.32
CA THR A 192 26.36 -20.15 -38.55
C THR A 192 25.07 -20.75 -37.97
N PRO A 193 24.39 -21.69 -38.65
CA PRO A 193 23.06 -22.13 -38.24
C PRO A 193 23.16 -23.08 -37.04
N THR A 194 22.53 -22.73 -35.93
CA THR A 194 22.38 -23.61 -34.77
C THR A 194 21.05 -24.34 -34.86
N THR A 195 21.14 -25.67 -34.77
CA THR A 195 20.05 -26.62 -34.82
C THR A 195 19.13 -26.44 -33.60
N THR A 196 17.84 -26.26 -33.85
CA THR A 196 16.81 -26.16 -32.82
C THR A 196 16.72 -27.48 -32.05
N THR A 197 17.18 -27.49 -30.81
CA THR A 197 16.93 -28.60 -29.88
C THR A 197 15.68 -28.24 -29.09
N THR A 198 14.60 -28.97 -29.30
CA THR A 198 13.35 -28.82 -28.53
C THR A 198 13.66 -29.09 -27.05
N ALA A 199 13.41 -28.10 -26.19
CA ALA A 199 13.54 -28.27 -24.75
C ALA A 199 12.62 -29.42 -24.29
N ALA A 200 13.18 -30.36 -23.54
CA ALA A 200 12.40 -31.43 -22.93
C ALA A 200 11.36 -30.82 -21.97
N PRO A 201 10.14 -31.38 -21.88
CA PRO A 201 9.13 -30.90 -20.95
C PRO A 201 9.66 -30.95 -19.53
N THR A 202 9.53 -29.84 -18.80
CA THR A 202 9.84 -29.76 -17.36
C THR A 202 9.04 -30.85 -16.63
N PRO A 203 9.70 -31.75 -15.86
CA PRO A 203 8.98 -32.78 -15.12
C PRO A 203 7.97 -32.14 -14.16
N ALA A 204 6.80 -32.77 -14.03
CA ALA A 204 5.75 -32.33 -13.11
C ALA A 204 6.32 -32.18 -11.69
N PRO A 205 5.96 -31.11 -10.95
CA PRO A 205 6.47 -30.89 -9.61
C PRO A 205 6.09 -32.08 -8.72
N THR A 206 7.06 -32.60 -7.99
CA THR A 206 6.83 -33.66 -7.00
C THR A 206 6.77 -33.03 -5.62
N ARG A 207 5.99 -33.62 -4.72
CA ARG A 207 5.83 -33.09 -3.36
C ARG A 207 7.16 -33.22 -2.63
N GLN A 208 7.85 -32.10 -2.43
CA GLN A 208 9.13 -32.06 -1.71
C GLN A 208 8.95 -31.61 -0.27
N VAL A 209 9.76 -32.18 0.62
CA VAL A 209 9.93 -31.69 1.98
C VAL A 209 10.89 -30.52 1.91
N PHE A 210 10.45 -29.34 2.33
CA PHE A 210 11.29 -28.15 2.44
C PHE A 210 11.70 -27.97 3.89
N SER A 211 13.00 -28.01 4.17
CA SER A 211 13.53 -27.76 5.53
C SER A 211 13.68 -26.27 5.85
N PHE A 212 13.65 -25.41 4.83
CA PHE A 212 13.73 -23.95 4.94
C PHE A 212 12.33 -23.31 4.90
N GLY A 213 12.25 -22.02 5.26
CA GLY A 213 11.00 -21.25 5.23
C GLY A 213 9.95 -21.68 6.26
N LYS A 214 10.38 -22.34 7.33
CA LYS A 214 9.50 -22.91 8.36
C LYS A 214 9.37 -21.99 9.57
N ILE A 215 8.20 -21.36 9.73
CA ILE A 215 7.97 -20.32 10.76
C ILE A 215 8.14 -20.88 12.18
N GLN A 216 9.00 -20.23 12.97
CA GLN A 216 9.38 -20.61 14.33
C GLN A 216 8.47 -19.96 15.37
N ASP A 217 7.26 -20.50 15.51
CA ASP A 217 6.24 -20.05 16.46
C ASP A 217 6.23 -20.85 17.78
N GLY A 218 7.10 -21.86 17.90
CA GLY A 218 7.16 -22.76 19.07
C GLY A 218 6.00 -23.77 19.15
N SER A 219 5.13 -23.82 18.15
CA SER A 219 3.99 -24.73 18.10
C SER A 219 4.39 -26.15 17.67
N THR A 220 3.55 -27.13 18.01
CA THR A 220 3.70 -28.50 17.48
C THR A 220 3.04 -28.59 16.11
N ARG A 221 3.82 -28.95 15.08
CA ARG A 221 3.34 -29.10 13.71
C ARG A 221 2.72 -30.47 13.47
N SER A 222 1.67 -30.51 12.66
CA SER A 222 1.08 -31.76 12.21
C SER A 222 1.88 -32.35 11.03
N LYS A 223 1.75 -33.66 10.80
CA LYS A 223 2.48 -34.33 9.71
C LYS A 223 2.09 -33.84 8.30
N ASP A 224 0.88 -33.32 8.13
CA ASP A 224 0.43 -32.74 6.86
C ASP A 224 1.09 -31.39 6.54
N GLU A 225 1.75 -30.75 7.51
CA GLU A 225 2.50 -29.50 7.34
C GLU A 225 3.94 -29.70 6.85
N GLU A 226 4.44 -30.93 6.76
CA GLU A 226 5.82 -31.22 6.34
C GLU A 226 6.08 -30.94 4.86
N THR A 227 5.02 -30.86 4.06
CA THR A 227 5.13 -30.77 2.60
C THR A 227 4.06 -29.86 2.02
N ASN A 228 4.48 -28.94 1.16
CA ASN A 228 3.55 -28.00 0.55
C ASN A 228 2.62 -28.72 -0.45
N PRO A 229 1.36 -28.30 -0.57
CA PRO A 229 0.44 -28.85 -1.56
C PRO A 229 0.90 -28.53 -2.99
N LEU A 230 0.61 -29.45 -3.91
CA LEU A 230 0.75 -29.22 -5.36
C LEU A 230 -0.54 -28.64 -5.96
N THR A 231 -1.66 -28.86 -5.28
CA THR A 231 -2.99 -28.33 -5.56
C THR A 231 -3.69 -28.08 -4.23
N TYR A 232 -4.55 -27.06 -4.18
CA TYR A 232 -5.55 -26.94 -3.12
C TYR A 232 -6.83 -27.59 -3.64
N ASP A 233 -6.92 -28.91 -3.51
CA ASP A 233 -8.07 -29.64 -4.03
C ASP A 233 -9.36 -29.06 -3.46
N GLY A 234 -10.34 -28.84 -4.34
CA GLY A 234 -11.64 -28.30 -3.98
C GLY A 234 -12.24 -29.11 -2.84
N GLN A 235 -12.33 -28.50 -1.66
CA GLN A 235 -12.82 -29.20 -0.48
C GLN A 235 -14.30 -29.62 -0.64
N GLY A 236 -15.02 -29.12 -1.65
CA GLY A 236 -16.46 -29.34 -1.81
C GLY A 236 -17.29 -28.53 -0.81
N CYS A 237 -16.77 -27.37 -0.40
CA CYS A 237 -17.54 -26.38 0.34
C CYS A 237 -18.44 -25.62 -0.63
N TYR A 238 -19.55 -25.05 -0.14
CA TYR A 238 -20.31 -24.03 -0.86
C TYR A 238 -20.09 -22.65 -0.22
N LEU A 239 -20.27 -21.57 -1.00
CA LEU A 239 -20.22 -20.20 -0.51
C LEU A 239 -21.48 -19.88 0.32
N PRO A 240 -21.39 -19.75 1.66
CA PRO A 240 -22.55 -19.39 2.47
C PRO A 240 -22.90 -17.92 2.32
N ASN A 241 -24.06 -17.53 2.82
CA ASN A 241 -24.44 -16.14 2.93
C ASN A 241 -23.89 -15.55 4.24
N TYR A 242 -23.19 -14.43 4.17
CA TYR A 242 -22.68 -13.71 5.33
C TYR A 242 -23.58 -12.51 5.64
N ILE A 243 -24.06 -12.41 6.88
CA ILE A 243 -24.96 -11.33 7.31
C ILE A 243 -24.40 -10.63 8.54
N SER A 244 -24.43 -9.30 8.50
CA SER A 244 -24.14 -8.43 9.65
C SER A 244 -25.46 -7.95 10.25
N LYS A 245 -25.71 -8.28 11.52
CA LYS A 245 -26.88 -7.83 12.28
C LYS A 245 -26.66 -7.97 13.78
N LYS A 246 -27.38 -7.22 14.60
CA LYS A 246 -27.28 -7.23 16.07
C LYS A 246 -25.83 -7.12 16.57
N GLY A 247 -25.02 -6.30 15.90
CA GLY A 247 -23.60 -6.09 16.22
C GLY A 247 -22.70 -7.31 15.98
N LYS A 248 -23.14 -8.31 15.21
CA LYS A 248 -22.40 -9.56 14.96
C LYS A 248 -22.41 -9.95 13.49
N ILE A 249 -21.42 -10.76 13.12
CA ILE A 249 -21.36 -11.42 11.82
C ILE A 249 -21.93 -12.83 11.99
N TYR A 250 -22.75 -13.25 11.04
CA TYR A 250 -23.33 -14.59 10.97
C TYR A 250 -23.00 -15.22 9.63
N ILE A 251 -22.64 -16.50 9.69
CA ILE A 251 -22.66 -17.40 8.54
C ILE A 251 -24.06 -18.01 8.48
N VAL A 252 -24.77 -17.79 7.39
CA VAL A 252 -26.11 -18.33 7.13
C VAL A 252 -25.99 -19.49 6.15
N THR A 253 -26.32 -20.68 6.65
CA THR A 253 -26.25 -21.91 5.86
C THR A 253 -27.39 -22.02 4.85
N ASN A 254 -27.31 -22.99 3.93
CA ASN A 254 -28.39 -23.31 2.98
C ASN A 254 -29.70 -23.78 3.67
N THR A 255 -29.64 -24.16 4.95
CA THR A 255 -30.81 -24.50 5.79
C THR A 255 -31.31 -23.32 6.63
N ASN A 256 -30.76 -22.11 6.43
CA ASN A 256 -31.03 -20.90 7.21
C ASN A 256 -30.60 -20.97 8.68
N GLN A 257 -29.72 -21.92 9.05
CA GLN A 257 -29.04 -21.86 10.35
C GLN A 257 -28.07 -20.67 10.37
N GLU A 258 -28.13 -19.86 11.43
CA GLU A 258 -27.24 -18.73 11.65
C GLU A 258 -26.15 -19.10 12.67
N ILE A 259 -24.89 -19.05 12.24
CA ILE A 259 -23.73 -19.36 13.06
C ILE A 259 -23.00 -18.03 13.33
N PRO A 260 -23.01 -17.49 14.56
CA PRO A 260 -22.26 -16.27 14.87
C PRO A 260 -20.77 -16.54 14.76
N ILE A 261 -20.01 -15.56 14.28
CA ILE A 261 -18.55 -15.64 14.19
C ILE A 261 -17.91 -14.32 14.62
N ALA A 262 -16.75 -14.42 15.28
CA ALA A 262 -15.88 -13.29 15.57
C ALA A 262 -14.58 -13.39 14.74
N ILE A 263 -13.91 -12.26 14.55
CA ILE A 263 -12.70 -12.15 13.72
C ILE A 263 -11.47 -11.92 14.61
N LYS A 264 -10.58 -12.91 14.67
CA LYS A 264 -9.16 -12.69 15.01
C LYS A 264 -8.41 -12.67 13.68
N GLY A 265 -8.27 -11.46 13.14
CA GLY A 265 -7.76 -11.23 11.81
C GLY A 265 -6.32 -10.70 11.80
N ILE A 266 -5.69 -10.78 10.63
CA ILE A 266 -4.41 -10.13 10.37
C ILE A 266 -4.38 -9.53 8.96
N ASN A 267 -3.70 -8.40 8.79
CA ASN A 267 -3.42 -7.84 7.47
C ASN A 267 -2.18 -8.51 6.87
N TRP A 268 -2.26 -8.93 5.61
CA TRP A 268 -1.12 -9.44 4.85
C TRP A 268 -0.98 -8.67 3.54
N PHE A 269 -0.10 -7.67 3.54
CA PHE A 269 0.03 -6.74 2.42
C PHE A 269 1.12 -7.15 1.42
N GLY A 270 1.13 -6.46 0.28
CA GLY A 270 2.08 -6.58 -0.82
C GLY A 270 1.40 -6.65 -2.19
N MET A 271 0.16 -7.14 -2.25
CA MET A 271 -0.58 -7.26 -3.52
C MET A 271 -1.04 -5.90 -4.05
N GLU A 272 -1.19 -4.90 -3.19
CA GLU A 272 -1.46 -3.52 -3.52
C GLU A 272 -0.21 -2.77 -4.06
N ALA A 273 0.98 -3.34 -3.87
CA ALA A 273 2.24 -2.74 -4.31
C ALA A 273 2.61 -3.13 -5.76
N GLU A 274 3.67 -2.53 -6.29
CA GLU A 274 4.16 -2.70 -7.66
C GLU A 274 4.39 -4.17 -8.06
N ASN A 275 4.87 -4.99 -7.13
CA ASN A 275 5.18 -6.40 -7.41
C ASN A 275 3.93 -7.29 -7.48
N ALA A 276 2.78 -6.79 -7.02
CA ALA A 276 1.48 -7.45 -7.12
C ALA A 276 1.44 -8.86 -6.48
N ILE A 277 2.24 -9.09 -5.43
CA ILE A 277 2.30 -10.35 -4.66
C ILE A 277 2.17 -10.07 -3.17
N PRO A 278 1.54 -10.95 -2.37
CA PRO A 278 1.72 -10.88 -0.93
C PRO A 278 3.21 -11.09 -0.61
N PHE A 279 3.76 -10.33 0.32
CA PHE A 279 5.16 -10.47 0.67
C PHE A 279 5.43 -11.78 1.43
N GLY A 280 6.70 -12.19 1.43
CA GLY A 280 7.19 -13.36 2.13
C GLY A 280 7.33 -14.62 1.29
N LEU A 281 6.84 -14.67 0.05
CA LEU A 281 6.73 -15.91 -0.74
C LEU A 281 8.02 -16.37 -1.45
N TRP A 282 9.13 -15.64 -1.29
CA TRP A 282 10.43 -15.87 -1.95
C TRP A 282 11.33 -16.89 -1.25
N THR A 283 10.76 -17.83 -0.49
CA THR A 283 11.50 -18.72 0.42
C THR A 283 12.80 -19.29 -0.16
N ASN A 284 13.85 -19.29 0.65
CA ASN A 284 15.16 -19.82 0.34
C ASN A 284 15.89 -20.16 1.66
N ASP A 285 17.17 -20.55 1.59
CA ASP A 285 17.97 -20.92 2.76
C ASP A 285 18.25 -19.75 3.74
N GLN A 286 18.02 -18.50 3.33
CA GLN A 286 18.29 -17.30 4.13
C GLN A 286 17.01 -16.69 4.73
N ASN A 287 15.94 -16.59 3.94
CA ASN A 287 14.71 -15.92 4.35
C ASN A 287 13.50 -16.35 3.49
N GLY A 288 12.34 -15.79 3.81
CA GLY A 288 11.10 -16.05 3.11
C GLY A 288 10.47 -17.38 3.56
N THR A 289 9.19 -17.49 3.31
CA THR A 289 8.33 -18.61 3.68
C THR A 289 7.42 -18.97 2.51
N THR A 290 6.47 -19.85 2.76
CA THR A 290 5.55 -20.36 1.74
C THR A 290 4.14 -20.02 2.12
N LEU A 291 3.27 -19.90 1.11
CA LEU A 291 1.86 -19.61 1.31
C LEU A 291 1.20 -20.63 2.26
N PHE A 292 1.55 -21.91 2.10
CA PHE A 292 1.03 -22.97 2.96
C PHE A 292 1.54 -22.90 4.40
N GLU A 293 2.82 -22.55 4.60
CA GLU A 293 3.36 -22.36 5.96
C GLU A 293 2.72 -21.14 6.64
N LEU A 294 2.50 -20.03 5.92
CA LEU A 294 1.80 -18.86 6.46
C LEU A 294 0.37 -19.20 6.87
N ALA A 295 -0.41 -19.85 6.00
CA ALA A 295 -1.76 -20.27 6.33
C ALA A 295 -1.79 -21.23 7.54
N SER A 296 -0.80 -22.14 7.64
CA SER A 296 -0.70 -23.07 8.76
C SER A 296 -0.29 -22.35 10.06
N PHE A 297 0.67 -21.44 10.01
CA PHE A 297 1.08 -20.59 11.13
C PHE A 297 -0.10 -19.78 11.70
N LEU A 298 -0.88 -19.13 10.83
CA LEU A 298 -2.06 -18.38 11.23
C LEU A 298 -3.09 -19.29 11.91
N SER A 299 -3.34 -20.47 11.34
CA SER A 299 -4.27 -21.47 11.90
C SER A 299 -3.83 -21.98 13.27
N ARG A 300 -2.53 -22.32 13.44
CA ARG A 300 -1.95 -22.77 14.72
C ARG A 300 -2.08 -21.72 15.82
N ASN A 301 -2.12 -20.44 15.45
CA ASN A 301 -2.24 -19.31 16.36
C ASN A 301 -3.66 -18.70 16.39
N GLN A 302 -4.68 -19.48 15.99
CA GLN A 302 -6.10 -19.15 16.06
C GLN A 302 -6.54 -17.92 15.25
N PHE A 303 -5.72 -17.41 14.33
CA PHE A 303 -6.20 -16.44 13.35
C PHE A 303 -7.17 -17.13 12.41
N ASN A 304 -8.32 -16.51 12.19
CA ASN A 304 -9.39 -17.07 11.37
C ASN A 304 -9.76 -16.19 10.17
N SER A 305 -9.12 -15.02 10.00
CA SER A 305 -9.32 -14.17 8.83
C SER A 305 -8.03 -13.46 8.41
N VAL A 306 -7.89 -13.21 7.11
CA VAL A 306 -6.86 -12.35 6.53
C VAL A 306 -7.53 -11.21 5.78
N ARG A 307 -7.15 -9.97 6.07
CA ARG A 307 -7.46 -8.81 5.22
C ARG A 307 -6.33 -8.69 4.19
N LEU A 308 -6.70 -8.68 2.91
CA LEU A 308 -5.78 -8.73 1.78
C LEU A 308 -5.87 -7.43 0.98
N PRO A 309 -4.94 -6.48 1.22
CA PRO A 309 -4.83 -5.24 0.45
C PRO A 309 -4.62 -5.46 -1.04
N LEU A 310 -5.39 -4.78 -1.88
CA LEU A 310 -5.34 -4.82 -3.34
C LEU A 310 -5.32 -3.41 -3.95
N THR A 311 -5.05 -3.33 -5.25
CA THR A 311 -5.05 -2.07 -6.01
C THR A 311 -6.01 -2.11 -7.18
N VAL A 312 -6.84 -1.07 -7.34
CA VAL A 312 -7.84 -0.96 -8.42
C VAL A 312 -7.17 -1.14 -9.79
N SER A 313 -6.08 -0.40 -10.07
CA SER A 313 -5.38 -0.52 -11.36
C SER A 313 -4.78 -1.92 -11.61
N SER A 314 -4.31 -2.63 -10.58
CA SER A 314 -3.82 -4.00 -10.69
C SER A 314 -4.97 -4.99 -10.97
N ILE A 315 -6.14 -4.80 -10.35
CA ILE A 315 -7.34 -5.60 -10.63
C ILE A 315 -7.77 -5.43 -12.09
N LEU A 316 -7.82 -4.18 -12.57
CA LEU A 316 -8.29 -3.87 -13.92
C LEU A 316 -7.30 -4.25 -15.02
N SER A 317 -6.00 -4.03 -14.81
CA SER A 317 -4.98 -4.45 -15.77
C SER A 317 -4.80 -5.97 -15.79
N ASN A 318 -5.03 -6.62 -14.64
CA ASN A 318 -4.91 -8.06 -14.46
C ASN A 318 -3.59 -8.63 -15.01
N THR A 319 -2.50 -7.86 -14.87
CA THR A 319 -1.16 -8.29 -15.28
C THR A 319 -0.66 -9.39 -14.36
N ALA A 320 0.18 -10.28 -14.87
CA ALA A 320 0.83 -11.28 -14.03
C ALA A 320 1.70 -10.64 -12.94
N PRO A 321 1.70 -11.20 -11.72
CA PRO A 321 2.58 -10.73 -10.66
C PRO A 321 4.06 -10.92 -10.99
N ASN A 322 4.94 -10.27 -10.20
CA ASN A 322 6.38 -10.50 -10.31
C ASN A 322 6.76 -11.91 -9.80
N ARG A 323 6.77 -12.86 -10.72
CA ARG A 323 7.15 -14.27 -10.48
C ARG A 323 8.55 -14.44 -9.89
N GLY A 324 9.47 -13.49 -10.12
CA GLY A 324 10.84 -13.52 -9.59
C GLY A 324 10.92 -13.37 -8.07
N LEU A 325 9.84 -12.93 -7.42
CA LEU A 325 9.74 -12.80 -5.96
C LEU A 325 8.91 -13.93 -5.32
N ILE A 326 8.68 -15.02 -6.05
CA ILE A 326 7.99 -16.20 -5.56
C ILE A 326 8.86 -17.43 -5.81
N HIS A 327 9.07 -18.23 -4.78
CA HIS A 327 9.67 -19.55 -4.96
C HIS A 327 8.61 -20.53 -5.51
N GLU A 328 8.41 -20.55 -6.82
CA GLU A 328 7.32 -21.28 -7.48
C GLU A 328 7.29 -22.78 -7.16
N TYR A 329 8.45 -23.42 -7.03
CA TYR A 329 8.48 -24.86 -6.72
C TYR A 329 7.98 -25.17 -5.30
N ALA A 330 8.15 -24.21 -4.37
CA ALA A 330 7.67 -24.34 -3.00
C ALA A 330 6.21 -23.88 -2.89
N ASN A 331 5.76 -23.03 -3.81
CA ASN A 331 4.38 -22.55 -3.91
C ASN A 331 3.69 -23.13 -5.15
N ALA A 332 3.92 -24.42 -5.46
CA ALA A 332 3.51 -25.04 -6.72
C ALA A 332 1.99 -25.02 -6.97
N ALA A 333 1.19 -24.92 -5.90
CA ALA A 333 -0.27 -24.80 -5.97
C ALA A 333 -0.77 -23.37 -6.24
N LEU A 334 0.10 -22.36 -6.27
CA LEU A 334 -0.26 -20.96 -6.49
C LEU A 334 -0.34 -20.67 -8.00
N ASP A 335 -1.50 -20.23 -8.47
CA ASP A 335 -1.69 -19.82 -9.86
C ASP A 335 -1.16 -18.40 -10.07
N LEU A 336 -0.13 -18.25 -10.91
CA LEU A 336 0.55 -16.99 -11.22
C LEU A 336 0.26 -16.49 -12.63
N THR A 337 -0.81 -16.99 -13.26
CA THR A 337 -1.17 -16.63 -14.64
C THR A 337 -1.45 -15.12 -14.78
N ASN A 338 -2.14 -14.55 -13.80
CA ASN A 338 -2.50 -13.13 -13.73
C ASN A 338 -2.81 -12.72 -12.28
N TYR A 339 -3.05 -11.43 -12.06
CA TYR A 339 -3.34 -10.89 -10.73
C TYR A 339 -4.55 -11.57 -10.06
N THR A 340 -5.67 -11.71 -10.76
CA THR A 340 -6.90 -12.32 -10.21
C THR A 340 -6.76 -13.81 -9.90
N SER A 341 -6.08 -14.58 -10.75
CA SER A 341 -5.76 -15.99 -10.45
C SER A 341 -4.82 -16.12 -9.25
N THR A 342 -3.88 -15.18 -9.08
CA THR A 342 -3.00 -15.12 -7.91
C THR A 342 -3.78 -14.88 -6.62
N ILE A 343 -4.71 -13.91 -6.62
CA ILE A 343 -5.65 -13.70 -5.50
C ILE A 343 -6.39 -15.01 -5.21
N GLY A 344 -6.92 -15.67 -6.24
CA GLY A 344 -7.64 -16.93 -6.10
C GLY A 344 -6.81 -18.02 -5.41
N GLY A 345 -5.56 -18.22 -5.84
CA GLY A 345 -4.67 -19.22 -5.23
C GLY A 345 -4.32 -18.91 -3.77
N VAL A 346 -4.17 -17.63 -3.41
CA VAL A 346 -4.01 -17.20 -2.00
C VAL A 346 -5.27 -17.53 -1.19
N VAL A 347 -6.45 -17.21 -1.71
CA VAL A 347 -7.75 -17.48 -1.07
C VAL A 347 -7.95 -18.98 -0.84
N GLU A 348 -7.65 -19.82 -1.84
CA GLU A 348 -7.77 -21.27 -1.72
C GLU A 348 -6.85 -21.85 -0.64
N ALA A 349 -5.61 -21.35 -0.54
CA ALA A 349 -4.67 -21.78 0.48
C ALA A 349 -5.13 -21.43 1.90
N LEU A 350 -5.67 -20.21 2.08
CA LEU A 350 -6.23 -19.77 3.36
C LEU A 350 -7.50 -20.57 3.69
N GLY A 351 -8.37 -20.82 2.71
CA GLY A 351 -9.55 -21.64 2.85
C GLY A 351 -9.21 -23.09 3.22
N TYR A 352 -8.10 -23.61 2.70
CA TYR A 352 -7.59 -24.93 3.07
C TYR A 352 -7.31 -25.07 4.57
N ARG A 353 -6.95 -23.96 5.23
CA ARG A 353 -6.72 -23.86 6.69
C ARG A 353 -7.88 -23.22 7.45
N SER A 354 -9.08 -23.16 6.87
CA SER A 354 -10.29 -22.58 7.49
C SER A 354 -10.12 -21.11 7.89
N ILE A 355 -9.41 -20.34 7.07
CA ILE A 355 -9.18 -18.91 7.24
C ILE A 355 -9.98 -18.16 6.17
N SER A 356 -10.81 -17.20 6.59
CA SER A 356 -11.53 -16.32 5.67
C SER A 356 -10.62 -15.25 5.06
N VAL A 357 -11.09 -14.65 3.97
CA VAL A 357 -10.44 -13.52 3.32
C VAL A 357 -11.41 -12.34 3.20
N LEU A 358 -10.97 -11.17 3.67
CA LEU A 358 -11.56 -9.88 3.36
C LEU A 358 -10.71 -9.22 2.27
N LEU A 359 -11.28 -9.02 1.09
CA LEU A 359 -10.59 -8.32 0.00
C LEU A 359 -10.64 -6.83 0.26
N ASP A 360 -9.51 -6.14 0.23
CA ASP A 360 -9.44 -4.72 0.56
C ASP A 360 -9.05 -3.86 -0.65
N ILE A 361 -9.90 -2.90 -1.02
CA ILE A 361 -9.56 -1.88 -2.02
C ILE A 361 -8.64 -0.85 -1.35
N HIS A 362 -7.36 -1.18 -1.32
CA HIS A 362 -6.37 -0.44 -0.54
C HIS A 362 -5.91 0.84 -1.26
N ASN A 363 -5.45 0.67 -2.50
CA ASN A 363 -4.98 1.76 -3.34
C ASN A 363 -5.80 1.90 -4.63
N LEU A 364 -5.84 3.13 -5.15
CA LEU A 364 -6.42 3.41 -6.46
C LEU A 364 -5.46 2.99 -7.58
N ASP A 365 -4.18 3.29 -7.41
CA ASP A 365 -3.10 2.83 -8.29
C ASP A 365 -1.85 2.49 -7.47
N ILE A 366 -0.83 1.94 -8.12
CA ILE A 366 0.39 1.43 -7.45
C ILE A 366 1.20 2.51 -6.71
N TYR A 367 0.87 3.80 -6.87
CA TYR A 367 1.53 4.92 -6.21
C TYR A 367 0.57 5.73 -5.32
N THR A 368 -0.74 5.56 -5.48
CA THR A 368 -1.74 6.45 -4.90
C THR A 368 -2.77 5.65 -4.08
N LYS A 369 -2.71 5.79 -2.76
CA LYS A 369 -3.77 5.32 -1.85
C LYS A 369 -5.12 5.97 -2.15
N GLY A 370 -5.09 7.27 -2.46
CA GLY A 370 -6.28 8.09 -2.69
C GLY A 370 -6.91 8.55 -1.38
N ASP A 371 -7.39 9.79 -1.37
CA ASP A 371 -8.12 10.38 -0.24
C ASP A 371 -9.59 9.93 -0.23
N ALA A 372 -10.18 9.74 -1.42
CA ALA A 372 -11.48 9.12 -1.64
C ALA A 372 -11.35 7.80 -2.44
N TRP A 373 -12.48 7.19 -2.78
CA TRP A 373 -12.57 6.00 -3.65
C TRP A 373 -12.37 6.32 -5.14
N PHE A 374 -11.94 7.53 -5.46
CA PHE A 374 -11.57 7.98 -6.80
C PHE A 374 -10.50 9.06 -6.67
N GLY A 375 -9.83 9.37 -7.77
CA GLY A 375 -8.76 10.35 -7.83
C GLY A 375 -8.49 10.78 -9.28
N ASN A 376 -7.36 11.47 -9.47
CA ASN A 376 -7.04 12.05 -10.77
C ASN A 376 -6.82 10.99 -11.88
N MET A 377 -6.22 9.85 -11.50
CA MET A 377 -5.88 8.77 -12.44
C MET A 377 -6.87 7.58 -12.40
N THR A 378 -7.77 7.56 -11.41
CA THR A 378 -8.70 6.45 -11.18
C THR A 378 -10.09 7.02 -10.93
N THR A 379 -11.03 6.75 -11.82
CA THR A 379 -12.41 7.24 -11.70
C THR A 379 -13.24 6.35 -10.77
N GLU A 380 -14.38 6.85 -10.28
CA GLU A 380 -15.35 6.01 -9.56
C GLU A 380 -15.83 4.83 -10.41
N ALA A 381 -15.97 5.01 -11.73
CA ALA A 381 -16.32 3.93 -12.64
C ALA A 381 -15.25 2.83 -12.69
N ASP A 382 -13.97 3.19 -12.61
CA ASP A 382 -12.87 2.22 -12.54
C ASP A 382 -12.96 1.38 -11.24
N VAL A 383 -13.27 2.02 -10.12
CA VAL A 383 -13.46 1.29 -8.84
C VAL A 383 -14.67 0.36 -8.90
N LEU A 384 -15.79 0.80 -9.48
CA LEU A 384 -16.95 -0.07 -9.70
C LEU A 384 -16.64 -1.24 -10.65
N ASN A 385 -15.82 -1.01 -11.68
CA ASN A 385 -15.36 -2.07 -12.57
C ASN A 385 -14.42 -3.05 -11.85
N ALA A 386 -13.58 -2.59 -10.91
CA ALA A 386 -12.77 -3.48 -10.09
C ALA A 386 -13.65 -4.34 -9.18
N VAL A 387 -14.67 -3.77 -8.54
CA VAL A 387 -15.70 -4.53 -7.79
C VAL A 387 -16.38 -5.58 -8.68
N ASP A 388 -16.66 -5.25 -9.95
CA ASP A 388 -17.20 -6.21 -10.91
C ASP A 388 -16.24 -7.37 -11.22
N VAL A 389 -14.96 -7.08 -11.40
CA VAL A 389 -13.94 -8.12 -11.62
C VAL A 389 -13.88 -9.05 -10.41
N LEU A 390 -13.79 -8.50 -9.18
CA LEU A 390 -13.73 -9.29 -7.95
C LEU A 390 -14.96 -10.19 -7.78
N THR A 391 -16.17 -9.62 -7.88
CA THR A 391 -17.42 -10.39 -7.72
C THR A 391 -17.60 -11.45 -8.81
N THR A 392 -17.27 -11.13 -10.07
CA THR A 392 -17.39 -12.10 -11.18
C THR A 392 -16.39 -13.23 -11.06
N SER A 393 -15.19 -12.95 -10.55
CA SER A 393 -14.12 -13.95 -10.43
C SER A 393 -14.32 -14.86 -9.23
N PHE A 394 -14.81 -14.31 -8.11
CA PHE A 394 -14.73 -14.99 -6.82
C PHE A 394 -16.07 -15.29 -6.13
N CYS A 395 -17.21 -14.81 -6.63
CA CYS A 395 -18.51 -15.16 -6.04
C CYS A 395 -18.98 -16.56 -6.46
N ASN A 396 -18.31 -17.60 -5.97
CA ASN A 396 -18.63 -18.99 -6.22
C ASN A 396 -18.03 -19.90 -5.14
N ASP A 397 -18.45 -21.16 -5.14
CA ASP A 397 -18.10 -22.17 -4.13
C ASP A 397 -16.60 -22.46 -4.01
N LYS A 398 -15.81 -22.19 -5.07
CA LYS A 398 -14.35 -22.36 -5.04
C LYS A 398 -13.69 -21.44 -4.02
N TYR A 399 -14.24 -20.23 -3.87
CA TYR A 399 -13.72 -19.17 -2.99
C TYR A 399 -14.70 -18.88 -1.85
N TRP A 400 -15.31 -19.93 -1.32
CA TRP A 400 -16.33 -19.89 -0.25
C TRP A 400 -15.92 -19.08 0.99
N ASN A 401 -14.61 -18.97 1.25
CA ASN A 401 -14.04 -18.31 2.41
C ASN A 401 -13.83 -16.81 2.21
N ILE A 402 -14.19 -16.21 1.06
CA ILE A 402 -14.26 -14.75 0.93
C ILE A 402 -15.53 -14.26 1.61
N ILE A 403 -15.36 -13.37 2.60
CA ILE A 403 -16.49 -12.81 3.37
C ILE A 403 -17.02 -11.52 2.77
N GLY A 404 -16.26 -10.86 1.88
CA GLY A 404 -16.68 -9.65 1.21
C GLY A 404 -15.55 -8.71 0.80
N ILE A 405 -15.91 -7.45 0.61
CA ILE A 405 -15.00 -6.38 0.20
C ILE A 405 -14.99 -5.28 1.28
N ASP A 406 -13.78 -4.86 1.66
CA ASP A 406 -13.50 -3.57 2.30
C ASP A 406 -13.41 -2.51 1.20
N LEU A 407 -14.42 -1.63 1.17
CA LEU A 407 -14.77 -0.87 -0.03
C LEU A 407 -13.73 0.20 -0.39
N LYS A 408 -13.00 0.71 0.60
CA LYS A 408 -11.89 1.64 0.42
C LYS A 408 -11.12 1.78 1.73
N ASN A 409 -9.82 1.50 1.66
CA ASN A 409 -8.91 1.69 2.79
C ASN A 409 -8.75 3.17 3.18
N GLU A 410 -8.90 3.47 4.47
CA GLU A 410 -8.58 4.76 5.10
C GLU A 410 -8.92 6.01 4.27
N PRO A 411 -10.19 6.25 3.88
CA PRO A 411 -10.59 7.50 3.28
C PRO A 411 -10.27 8.68 4.22
N PHE A 412 -9.73 9.75 3.66
CA PHE A 412 -9.46 10.98 4.37
C PHE A 412 -9.88 12.18 3.51
N ASN A 413 -10.20 13.31 4.13
CA ASN A 413 -10.68 14.49 3.39
C ASN A 413 -11.96 14.21 2.54
N ILE A 414 -12.78 13.28 3.03
CA ILE A 414 -14.13 12.99 2.52
C ILE A 414 -15.19 13.71 3.38
N THR A 415 -16.42 13.74 2.87
CA THR A 415 -17.59 14.22 3.60
C THR A 415 -18.52 13.05 3.95
N TRP A 416 -19.48 13.30 4.83
CA TRP A 416 -20.45 12.28 5.26
C TRP A 416 -21.83 12.90 5.42
N GLY A 417 -22.78 12.53 4.55
CA GLY A 417 -24.18 12.96 4.62
C GLY A 417 -24.52 14.28 3.93
N ASP A 418 -23.59 14.92 3.23
CA ASP A 418 -23.85 16.15 2.47
C ASP A 418 -24.32 15.91 1.03
N ASN A 419 -24.33 14.66 0.56
CA ASN A 419 -24.59 14.24 -0.82
C ASN A 419 -23.67 14.93 -1.86
N GLY A 420 -22.52 15.43 -1.43
CA GLY A 420 -21.50 15.98 -2.31
C GLY A 420 -20.72 14.88 -3.06
N PRO A 421 -19.84 15.26 -4.00
CA PRO A 421 -19.04 14.29 -4.77
C PRO A 421 -18.13 13.40 -3.91
N LYS A 422 -17.76 13.84 -2.70
CA LYS A 422 -16.95 13.07 -1.74
C LYS A 422 -17.76 12.57 -0.54
N ASP A 423 -19.09 12.52 -0.63
CA ASP A 423 -19.93 11.92 0.41
C ASP A 423 -19.70 10.41 0.42
N PHE A 424 -18.84 9.92 1.32
CA PHE A 424 -18.47 8.51 1.32
C PHE A 424 -19.62 7.59 1.73
N ARG A 425 -20.63 8.10 2.45
CA ARG A 425 -21.87 7.34 2.68
C ARG A 425 -22.55 6.99 1.36
N VAL A 426 -22.54 7.91 0.38
CA VAL A 426 -23.09 7.66 -0.96
C VAL A 426 -22.16 6.74 -1.75
N GLY A 427 -20.85 7.03 -1.78
CA GLY A 427 -19.87 6.21 -2.48
C GLY A 427 -19.87 4.74 -2.01
N ALA A 428 -19.80 4.53 -0.69
CA ALA A 428 -19.88 3.21 -0.08
C ALA A 428 -21.19 2.49 -0.40
N ALA A 429 -22.33 3.18 -0.34
CA ALA A 429 -23.61 2.59 -0.74
C ALA A 429 -23.62 2.20 -2.23
N THR A 430 -23.06 3.02 -3.12
CA THR A 430 -22.95 2.73 -4.54
C THR A 430 -22.09 1.48 -4.79
N MET A 431 -20.90 1.42 -4.19
CA MET A 431 -19.99 0.28 -4.32
C MET A 431 -20.57 -1.01 -3.71
N ALA A 432 -21.15 -0.93 -2.51
CA ALA A 432 -21.81 -2.06 -1.85
C ALA A 432 -22.98 -2.60 -2.68
N ASN A 433 -23.85 -1.73 -3.19
CA ASN A 433 -24.96 -2.15 -4.04
C ASN A 433 -24.45 -2.80 -5.34
N ARG A 434 -23.39 -2.25 -5.96
CA ARG A 434 -22.76 -2.84 -7.14
C ARG A 434 -22.24 -4.25 -6.86
N MET A 435 -21.59 -4.44 -5.71
CA MET A 435 -21.09 -5.74 -5.25
C MET A 435 -22.24 -6.74 -5.02
N LEU A 436 -23.24 -6.35 -4.21
CA LEU A 436 -24.34 -7.23 -3.79
C LEU A 436 -25.28 -7.65 -4.93
N VAL A 437 -25.35 -6.88 -6.02
CA VAL A 437 -26.08 -7.28 -7.24
C VAL A 437 -25.49 -8.56 -7.85
N LYS A 438 -24.16 -8.73 -7.81
CA LYS A 438 -23.49 -9.91 -8.36
C LYS A 438 -23.18 -10.97 -7.31
N CYS A 439 -22.90 -10.54 -6.07
CA CYS A 439 -22.61 -11.44 -4.97
C CYS A 439 -23.45 -11.11 -3.72
N PRO A 440 -24.72 -11.55 -3.67
CA PRO A 440 -25.60 -11.27 -2.54
C PRO A 440 -25.17 -11.97 -1.24
N GLN A 441 -24.23 -12.92 -1.31
CA GLN A 441 -23.68 -13.63 -0.16
C GLN A 441 -22.62 -12.85 0.64
N TRP A 442 -22.04 -11.79 0.07
CA TRP A 442 -20.90 -11.09 0.67
C TRP A 442 -21.32 -9.93 1.60
N LEU A 443 -20.42 -9.54 2.49
CA LEU A 443 -20.51 -8.34 3.31
C LEU A 443 -19.77 -7.16 2.66
N ALA A 444 -20.30 -5.96 2.87
CA ALA A 444 -19.56 -4.73 2.60
C ALA A 444 -18.97 -4.22 3.92
N PHE A 445 -17.66 -4.06 3.97
CA PHE A 445 -16.96 -3.39 5.08
C PHE A 445 -16.77 -1.93 4.69
N ILE A 446 -17.17 -1.03 5.59
CA ILE A 446 -17.20 0.42 5.36
C ILE A 446 -16.39 1.06 6.48
N GLU A 447 -15.24 1.62 6.10
CA GLU A 447 -14.38 2.37 7.02
C GLU A 447 -14.94 3.77 7.36
N GLY A 448 -14.24 4.48 8.23
CA GLY A 448 -14.57 5.83 8.68
C GLY A 448 -13.90 6.93 7.87
N ASN A 449 -13.89 8.14 8.44
CA ASN A 449 -13.15 9.30 7.97
C ASN A 449 -12.10 9.69 9.02
N ALA A 450 -11.08 10.47 8.63
CA ALA A 450 -10.12 11.04 9.56
C ALA A 450 -10.49 12.50 9.91
N LEU A 451 -11.10 12.72 11.08
CA LEU A 451 -11.47 14.05 11.58
C LEU A 451 -10.75 14.40 12.89
N LYS A 452 -10.66 15.70 13.20
CA LYS A 452 -10.17 16.14 14.51
C LYS A 452 -11.28 16.02 15.55
N GLN A 453 -11.00 15.30 16.63
CA GLN A 453 -11.87 15.19 17.79
C GLN A 453 -11.40 16.10 18.92
N ASN A 454 -12.35 16.68 19.66
CA ASN A 454 -12.09 17.44 20.87
C ASN A 454 -12.99 16.89 21.97
N GLY A 455 -12.43 16.57 23.14
CA GLY A 455 -13.18 15.90 24.19
C GLY A 455 -12.50 15.96 25.55
N THR A 456 -13.01 15.16 26.47
CA THR A 456 -12.43 14.98 27.81
C THR A 456 -12.10 13.51 28.01
N TYR A 457 -10.82 13.20 28.16
CA TYR A 457 -10.28 11.83 28.21
C TYR A 457 -9.60 11.63 29.56
N ALA A 458 -10.02 10.60 30.31
CA ALA A 458 -9.61 10.42 31.71
C ALA A 458 -9.72 11.71 32.56
N GLY A 459 -10.79 12.49 32.34
CA GLY A 459 -11.05 13.75 33.07
C GLY A 459 -10.22 14.96 32.60
N GLN A 460 -9.40 14.83 31.55
CA GLN A 460 -8.60 15.93 31.00
C GLN A 460 -9.12 16.37 29.63
N LYS A 461 -9.32 17.67 29.44
CA LYS A 461 -9.63 18.21 28.12
C LYS A 461 -8.45 18.02 27.19
N SER A 462 -8.68 17.32 26.09
CA SER A 462 -7.68 17.12 25.05
C SER A 462 -8.35 17.08 23.68
N TRP A 463 -7.54 16.90 22.66
CA TRP A 463 -7.98 16.65 21.30
C TRP A 463 -7.05 15.61 20.69
N PHE A 464 -7.56 14.87 19.72
CA PHE A 464 -6.79 13.94 18.90
C PHE A 464 -7.33 14.02 17.46
N PHE A 465 -6.56 13.54 16.48
CA PHE A 465 -7.16 13.20 15.19
C PHE A 465 -7.61 11.76 15.26
N ASP A 466 -8.82 11.49 14.77
CA ASP A 466 -9.23 10.14 14.43
C ASP A 466 -8.08 9.43 13.72
N TRP A 467 -8.15 8.11 13.76
CA TRP A 467 -7.29 7.30 12.97
C TRP A 467 -7.34 7.85 11.51
N TRP A 468 -6.27 8.52 11.03
CA TRP A 468 -5.77 8.38 9.65
C TRP A 468 -5.52 6.91 9.27
N GLY A 469 -6.00 5.98 10.08
CA GLY A 469 -5.05 5.31 10.97
C GLY A 469 -4.51 6.08 12.22
N GLY A 470 -4.15 7.37 12.26
CA GLY A 470 -3.90 8.14 13.52
C GLY A 470 -3.19 9.45 13.29
N GLY A 471 -3.91 10.51 12.94
CA GLY A 471 -3.30 11.71 12.35
C GLY A 471 -2.34 12.46 13.26
N LEU A 472 -1.09 12.58 12.81
CA LEU A 472 -0.16 13.68 13.11
C LEU A 472 0.92 13.71 12.02
N ARG A 473 0.60 14.26 10.84
CA ARG A 473 1.57 14.44 9.74
C ARG A 473 2.41 15.73 9.84
N ASP A 474 2.17 16.56 10.86
CA ASP A 474 2.87 17.85 11.09
C ASP A 474 3.26 18.07 12.56
N VAL A 475 3.79 17.06 13.25
CA VAL A 475 4.49 17.33 14.52
C VAL A 475 5.91 16.80 14.50
N ASP A 476 6.79 17.73 14.81
CA ASP A 476 8.06 17.47 15.45
C ASP A 476 7.92 16.45 16.58
N ILE A 477 9.07 15.90 16.99
CA ILE A 477 9.18 15.11 18.22
C ILE A 477 8.42 15.79 19.39
N LEU A 478 7.56 15.04 20.07
CA LEU A 478 6.94 15.55 21.29
C LEU A 478 8.04 15.66 22.35
N THR A 479 8.22 16.87 22.89
CA THR A 479 9.14 17.14 24.00
C THR A 479 8.36 17.52 25.25
N GLY A 480 8.88 17.15 26.43
CA GLY A 480 8.25 17.50 27.70
C GLY A 480 6.88 16.84 27.95
N TYR A 481 6.53 15.78 27.23
CA TYR A 481 5.30 15.02 27.49
C TYR A 481 5.40 14.21 28.78
N ARG A 482 4.25 13.99 29.40
CA ARG A 482 4.11 13.15 30.58
C ARG A 482 3.47 11.83 30.18
N GLU A 483 4.11 10.74 30.60
CA GLU A 483 3.56 9.41 30.46
C GLU A 483 2.45 9.13 31.46
N TRP A 484 1.40 8.48 30.97
CA TRP A 484 0.29 8.02 31.80
C TRP A 484 0.61 6.66 32.43
N ASP A 485 0.10 6.46 33.65
CA ASP A 485 0.05 5.12 34.25
C ASP A 485 -0.92 4.22 33.48
N ASP A 486 -0.82 2.91 33.71
CA ASP A 486 -1.54 1.92 32.91
C ASP A 486 -3.06 2.07 33.00
N ALA A 487 -3.59 2.39 34.20
CA ALA A 487 -5.03 2.57 34.40
C ALA A 487 -5.55 3.81 33.66
N THR A 488 -4.82 4.91 33.72
CA THR A 488 -5.16 6.16 33.02
C THR A 488 -5.03 5.97 31.50
N LEU A 489 -3.97 5.31 31.03
CA LEU A 489 -3.77 5.03 29.61
C LEU A 489 -4.86 4.11 29.05
N GLU A 490 -5.24 3.07 29.80
CA GLU A 490 -6.34 2.19 29.41
C GLU A 490 -7.66 2.96 29.29
N GLN A 491 -7.97 3.83 30.26
CA GLN A 491 -9.17 4.66 30.19
C GLN A 491 -9.13 5.63 29.01
N ILE A 492 -7.96 6.24 28.70
CA ILE A 492 -7.80 7.12 27.54
C ILE A 492 -8.04 6.35 26.23
N VAL A 493 -7.52 5.12 26.10
CA VAL A 493 -7.75 4.28 24.91
C VAL A 493 -9.23 3.93 24.78
N ALA A 494 -9.91 3.61 25.89
CA ALA A 494 -11.34 3.32 25.87
C ALA A 494 -12.19 4.54 25.52
N ASP A 495 -11.94 5.70 26.17
CA ASP A 495 -12.68 6.95 25.95
C ASP A 495 -12.50 7.45 24.51
N SER A 496 -11.25 7.46 24.01
CA SER A 496 -10.98 7.90 22.65
C SER A 496 -11.62 6.95 21.64
N SER A 497 -11.51 5.63 21.85
CA SER A 497 -12.15 4.66 20.95
C SER A 497 -13.66 4.79 20.94
N GLU A 498 -14.29 5.07 22.09
CA GLU A 498 -15.73 5.31 22.17
C GLU A 498 -16.16 6.53 21.36
N ASP A 499 -15.42 7.64 21.48
CA ASP A 499 -15.67 8.87 20.70
C ASP A 499 -15.49 8.65 19.19
N MET A 500 -14.47 7.90 18.78
CA MET A 500 -14.15 7.67 17.37
C MET A 500 -15.17 6.76 16.67
N PHE A 501 -15.45 5.61 17.28
CA PHE A 501 -16.24 4.55 16.64
C PHE A 501 -16.98 3.64 17.62
N GLY A 502 -16.58 3.58 18.89
CA GLY A 502 -17.10 2.62 19.86
C GLY A 502 -18.59 2.82 20.14
N TYR A 503 -19.09 4.07 20.05
CA TYR A 503 -20.51 4.37 20.17
C TYR A 503 -21.39 3.63 19.16
N LEU A 504 -20.84 3.23 18.00
CA LEU A 504 -21.54 2.46 16.97
C LEU A 504 -22.09 1.15 17.52
N ARG A 505 -21.39 0.51 18.47
CA ARG A 505 -21.84 -0.74 19.10
C ARG A 505 -23.21 -0.64 19.77
N SER A 506 -23.62 0.56 20.15
CA SER A 506 -24.91 0.84 20.79
C SER A 506 -25.94 1.51 19.87
N THR A 507 -25.52 1.97 18.69
CA THR A 507 -26.33 2.84 17.82
C THR A 507 -26.63 2.25 16.44
N GLN A 508 -25.85 1.25 15.98
CA GLN A 508 -26.10 0.56 14.72
C GLN A 508 -26.38 -0.94 14.91
N ASP A 509 -27.07 -1.54 13.94
CA ASP A 509 -27.30 -2.99 13.90
C ASP A 509 -26.09 -3.75 13.31
N GLY A 510 -25.24 -3.06 12.54
CA GLY A 510 -24.07 -3.65 11.90
C GLY A 510 -22.96 -4.00 12.90
N ALA A 511 -22.27 -5.13 12.67
CA ALA A 511 -21.05 -5.52 13.36
C ALA A 511 -19.95 -4.45 13.25
N LEU A 512 -19.20 -4.26 14.34
CA LEU A 512 -18.03 -3.39 14.38
C LEU A 512 -16.76 -4.26 14.43
N VAL A 513 -15.93 -4.14 13.41
CA VAL A 513 -14.66 -4.86 13.26
C VAL A 513 -13.56 -3.83 13.04
N LEU A 514 -12.46 -3.88 13.79
CA LEU A 514 -11.32 -3.00 13.51
C LEU A 514 -10.61 -3.46 12.24
N GLY A 515 -10.62 -2.65 11.18
CA GLY A 515 -9.98 -2.97 9.90
C GLY A 515 -8.45 -3.01 9.98
N GLU A 516 -7.87 -2.15 10.82
CA GLU A 516 -6.44 -2.14 11.16
C GLU A 516 -6.26 -1.69 12.61
N PHE A 517 -5.41 -2.38 13.36
CA PHE A 517 -4.87 -1.89 14.63
C PHE A 517 -3.48 -2.48 14.86
N GLY A 518 -2.59 -1.74 15.51
CA GLY A 518 -1.22 -2.21 15.73
C GLY A 518 -0.27 -1.06 15.96
N GLY A 519 1.01 -1.36 15.93
CA GLY A 519 2.08 -0.42 16.25
C GLY A 519 3.38 -1.15 16.54
N LEU A 520 4.45 -0.38 16.74
CA LEU A 520 5.67 -0.93 17.28
C LEU A 520 5.40 -1.53 18.67
N PHE A 521 5.87 -2.75 18.87
CA PHE A 521 5.62 -3.53 20.06
C PHE A 521 6.92 -3.76 20.82
N THR A 522 7.86 -4.48 20.22
CA THR A 522 9.20 -4.73 20.78
C THR A 522 10.18 -3.62 20.43
N GLN A 523 9.98 -2.94 19.30
CA GLN A 523 10.80 -1.81 18.85
C GLN A 523 10.37 -0.46 19.44
N ASP A 524 9.36 -0.45 20.33
CA ASP A 524 9.03 0.73 21.12
C ASP A 524 10.23 1.09 22.02
N THR A 525 10.85 2.24 21.78
CA THR A 525 12.05 2.67 22.52
C THR A 525 11.71 3.44 23.79
N HIS A 526 10.44 3.76 24.02
CA HIS A 526 10.02 4.46 25.21
C HIS A 526 10.24 3.57 26.46
N VAL A 527 10.75 4.14 27.55
CA VAL A 527 11.05 3.37 28.78
C VAL A 527 9.83 2.66 29.36
N ASN A 528 8.65 3.27 29.18
CA ASN A 528 7.36 2.71 29.61
C ASN A 528 6.63 1.94 28.51
N LYS A 529 7.21 1.77 27.30
CA LYS A 529 6.63 0.97 26.21
C LYS A 529 5.19 1.40 25.84
N THR A 530 5.01 2.68 25.54
CA THR A 530 3.69 3.30 25.37
C THR A 530 2.91 2.76 24.18
N ASN A 531 3.54 2.58 23.02
CA ASN A 531 2.92 1.94 21.85
C ASN A 531 2.51 0.50 22.18
N GLN A 532 3.40 -0.26 22.82
CA GLN A 532 3.13 -1.62 23.26
C GLN A 532 1.89 -1.70 24.18
N ARG A 533 1.83 -0.84 25.19
CA ARG A 533 0.69 -0.76 26.14
C ARG A 533 -0.60 -0.36 25.44
N VAL A 534 -0.55 0.59 24.50
CA VAL A 534 -1.72 0.99 23.69
C VAL A 534 -2.23 -0.19 22.87
N THR A 535 -1.36 -0.93 22.17
CA THR A 535 -1.77 -2.14 21.42
C THR A 535 -2.40 -3.18 22.34
N GLN A 536 -1.83 -3.41 23.53
CA GLN A 536 -2.42 -4.32 24.53
C GLN A 536 -3.80 -3.84 25.02
N ASN A 537 -3.97 -2.54 25.24
CA ASN A 537 -5.25 -1.97 25.64
C ASN A 537 -6.32 -2.08 24.54
N VAL A 538 -5.95 -1.93 23.26
CA VAL A 538 -6.86 -2.17 22.13
C VAL A 538 -7.26 -3.64 22.04
N ILE A 539 -6.31 -4.57 22.19
CA ILE A 539 -6.61 -6.02 22.25
C ILE A 539 -7.59 -6.31 23.39
N LYS A 540 -7.31 -5.79 24.59
CA LYS A 540 -8.19 -5.93 25.76
C LYS A 540 -9.57 -5.36 25.49
N MET A 541 -9.67 -4.18 24.88
CA MET A 541 -10.93 -3.52 24.55
C MET A 541 -11.77 -4.40 23.60
N VAL A 542 -11.18 -4.85 22.49
CA VAL A 542 -11.87 -5.68 21.48
C VAL A 542 -12.30 -7.02 22.07
N ALA A 543 -11.47 -7.63 22.91
CA ALA A 543 -11.76 -8.95 23.49
C ALA A 543 -12.78 -8.90 24.63
N SER A 544 -12.81 -7.83 25.43
CA SER A 544 -13.59 -7.79 26.68
C SER A 544 -14.87 -6.96 26.62
N GLN A 545 -14.94 -5.94 25.75
CA GLN A 545 -16.12 -5.10 25.67
C GLN A 545 -17.16 -5.66 24.69
N SER A 546 -18.43 -5.65 25.09
CA SER A 546 -19.52 -6.12 24.23
C SER A 546 -19.68 -5.25 22.98
N GLY A 547 -20.05 -5.86 21.87
CA GLY A 547 -20.40 -5.17 20.62
C GLY A 547 -19.28 -5.08 19.59
N TYR A 548 -18.05 -5.43 19.95
CA TYR A 548 -16.98 -5.69 18.97
C TYR A 548 -17.12 -7.10 18.40
N ALA A 549 -17.04 -7.22 17.08
CA ALA A 549 -17.05 -8.49 16.36
C ALA A 549 -15.63 -8.99 16.01
N GLY A 550 -14.59 -8.27 16.43
CA GLY A 550 -13.19 -8.64 16.23
C GLY A 550 -12.36 -7.52 15.59
N GLY A 551 -11.26 -7.90 14.95
CA GLY A 551 -10.40 -6.95 14.22
C GLY A 551 -9.22 -7.61 13.52
N TYR A 552 -8.50 -6.84 12.71
CA TYR A 552 -7.30 -7.26 11.99
C TYR A 552 -6.07 -6.50 12.48
N VAL A 553 -5.08 -7.22 12.99
CA VAL A 553 -3.82 -6.61 13.39
C VAL A 553 -3.01 -6.19 12.17
N TRP A 554 -2.44 -4.98 12.18
CA TRP A 554 -1.45 -4.50 11.21
C TRP A 554 -0.05 -4.66 11.82
N SER A 555 0.78 -5.59 11.32
CA SER A 555 0.51 -6.56 10.24
C SER A 555 1.27 -7.88 10.40
N LEU A 556 1.01 -8.85 9.52
CA LEU A 556 1.82 -10.06 9.39
C LEU A 556 3.26 -9.73 8.97
N ASN A 557 3.39 -8.76 8.08
CA ASN A 557 4.61 -8.38 7.39
C ASN A 557 5.56 -7.62 8.33
N PRO A 558 6.84 -8.00 8.39
CA PRO A 558 7.85 -7.24 9.11
C PRO A 558 8.14 -5.86 8.47
N GLU A 559 7.83 -5.66 7.18
CA GLU A 559 8.12 -4.42 6.44
C GLU A 559 7.17 -3.25 6.76
N SER A 560 6.20 -3.44 7.67
CA SER A 560 5.35 -2.36 8.18
C SER A 560 6.21 -1.23 8.76
N GLY A 561 6.20 -0.07 8.10
CA GLY A 561 7.00 1.09 8.48
C GLY A 561 6.31 2.00 9.51
N TYR A 562 7.07 2.49 10.47
CA TYR A 562 6.63 3.41 11.52
C TYR A 562 7.63 4.56 11.68
N GLU A 563 7.12 5.78 11.82
CA GLU A 563 7.95 6.99 11.87
C GLU A 563 8.46 7.32 13.29
N PHE A 564 7.90 6.68 14.31
CA PHE A 564 8.19 6.98 15.72
C PHE A 564 8.30 5.71 16.55
N SER A 565 9.44 5.50 17.20
CA SER A 565 9.60 4.42 18.20
C SER A 565 9.19 4.84 19.61
N ALA A 566 9.19 6.15 19.85
CA ALA A 566 8.60 6.82 21.00
C ALA A 566 8.15 8.20 20.53
N SER A 567 7.26 8.87 21.26
CA SER A 567 6.78 10.20 20.88
C SER A 567 7.90 11.24 20.75
N GLY A 568 9.04 11.03 21.41
CA GLY A 568 10.24 11.88 21.32
C GLY A 568 11.32 11.37 20.34
N THR A 569 11.08 10.31 19.57
CA THR A 569 12.09 9.65 18.74
C THR A 569 11.56 9.37 17.34
N LYS A 570 11.80 10.33 16.44
CA LYS A 570 11.51 10.20 15.01
C LYS A 570 12.58 9.34 14.32
N GLY A 571 12.17 8.47 13.41
CA GLY A 571 13.05 7.58 12.65
C GLY A 571 12.28 6.78 11.61
N TYR A 572 12.84 5.67 11.17
CA TYR A 572 12.15 4.67 10.36
C TYR A 572 12.35 3.32 11.01
N PHE A 573 11.27 2.78 11.54
CA PHE A 573 11.24 1.52 12.27
C PHE A 573 10.34 0.55 11.52
N MET A 574 10.69 -0.72 11.56
CA MET A 574 9.92 -1.77 10.90
C MET A 574 9.59 -2.86 11.90
N GLU A 575 8.33 -3.25 11.98
CA GLU A 575 7.89 -4.32 12.85
C GLU A 575 6.57 -4.94 12.37
N GLY A 576 6.49 -6.26 12.44
CA GLY A 576 5.26 -7.01 12.22
C GLY A 576 5.19 -8.21 13.16
N LEU A 577 4.24 -9.11 12.89
CA LEU A 577 4.14 -10.38 13.61
C LEU A 577 5.30 -11.32 13.26
N LEU A 578 5.75 -11.32 12.01
CA LEU A 578 7.00 -11.96 11.61
C LEU A 578 8.16 -10.98 11.69
N THR A 579 9.38 -11.50 11.77
CA THR A 579 10.62 -10.73 11.62
C THR A 579 11.04 -10.67 10.15
N LEU A 580 11.98 -9.79 9.80
CA LEU A 580 12.41 -9.51 8.41
C LEU A 580 12.86 -10.73 7.59
N ASP A 581 13.20 -11.84 8.24
CA ASP A 581 13.51 -13.10 7.56
C ASP A 581 12.29 -13.94 7.19
N TRP A 582 11.07 -13.52 7.59
CA TRP A 582 9.80 -14.22 7.38
C TRP A 582 9.72 -15.62 8.04
N VAL A 583 10.65 -15.93 8.95
CA VAL A 583 10.76 -17.24 9.60
C VAL A 583 10.69 -17.12 11.11
N HIS A 584 11.29 -16.11 11.74
CA HIS A 584 11.10 -15.91 13.18
C HIS A 584 9.85 -15.06 13.46
N VAL A 585 9.30 -15.28 14.66
CA VAL A 585 8.07 -14.63 15.12
C VAL A 585 8.42 -13.62 16.20
N ASN A 586 7.78 -12.45 16.13
CA ASN A 586 7.71 -11.50 17.23
C ASN A 586 6.91 -12.11 18.38
N THR A 587 7.57 -12.92 19.20
CA THR A 587 6.93 -13.71 20.26
C THR A 587 6.19 -12.84 21.29
N PRO A 588 6.71 -11.66 21.72
CA PRO A 588 5.95 -10.77 22.60
C PRO A 588 4.63 -10.28 21.99
N LEU A 589 4.64 -9.89 20.70
CA LEU A 589 3.42 -9.46 20.01
C LEU A 589 2.44 -10.63 19.82
N LEU A 590 2.94 -11.80 19.39
CA LEU A 590 2.12 -13.01 19.25
C LEU A 590 1.41 -13.35 20.56
N LYS A 591 2.14 -13.32 21.68
CA LYS A 591 1.59 -13.57 23.01
C LYS A 591 0.55 -12.53 23.43
N ALA A 592 0.72 -11.27 23.06
CA ALA A 592 -0.31 -10.26 23.32
C ALA A 592 -1.59 -10.55 22.53
N LEU A 593 -1.46 -11.02 21.29
CA LEU A 593 -2.58 -11.35 20.41
C LEU A 593 -3.35 -12.60 20.88
N GLU A 594 -2.80 -13.44 21.76
CA GLU A 594 -3.55 -14.49 22.48
C GLU A 594 -4.71 -13.89 23.29
N GLY A 595 -4.64 -12.61 23.67
CA GLY A 595 -5.75 -11.91 24.31
C GLY A 595 -7.04 -11.88 23.47
N MET A 596 -6.94 -12.03 22.15
CA MET A 596 -8.11 -12.15 21.27
C MET A 596 -8.70 -13.56 21.23
N ASP A 597 -8.03 -14.58 21.77
CA ASP A 597 -8.52 -15.96 21.75
C ASP A 597 -9.76 -16.16 22.64
N SER A 598 -10.01 -15.22 23.55
CA SER A 598 -11.22 -15.18 24.37
C SER A 598 -12.42 -14.52 23.68
N LEU A 599 -12.30 -14.11 22.42
CA LEU A 599 -13.43 -13.55 21.66
C LEU A 599 -14.58 -14.55 21.59
N ASN A 600 -15.77 -14.11 21.99
CA ASN A 600 -16.96 -14.93 21.90
C ASN A 600 -17.27 -15.28 20.44
N ASN A 601 -17.46 -16.57 20.16
CA ASN A 601 -17.69 -17.11 18.82
C ASN A 601 -16.45 -17.02 17.89
N LEU A 602 -15.24 -16.91 18.43
CA LEU A 602 -14.03 -17.13 17.66
C LEU A 602 -13.90 -18.62 17.33
N THR A 603 -14.07 -18.94 16.05
CA THR A 603 -13.89 -20.29 15.52
C THR A 603 -13.22 -20.21 14.14
N PRO A 604 -12.51 -21.25 13.69
CA PRO A 604 -12.15 -21.37 12.28
C PRO A 604 -13.38 -21.25 11.39
N PHE A 605 -13.24 -20.67 10.20
CA PHE A 605 -14.35 -20.57 9.26
C PHE A 605 -14.73 -21.96 8.73
N PRO A 606 -16.00 -22.38 8.86
CA PRO A 606 -16.42 -23.73 8.50
C PRO A 606 -16.52 -23.90 6.98
N CYS A 607 -15.86 -24.92 6.45
CA CYS A 607 -16.13 -25.41 5.10
C CYS A 607 -17.46 -26.19 5.11
N LEU A 608 -18.54 -25.50 4.73
CA LEU A 608 -19.90 -26.07 4.73
C LEU A 608 -20.13 -26.94 3.49
N LYS A 609 -20.53 -28.20 3.70
CA LYS A 609 -20.83 -29.16 2.61
C LYS A 609 -22.31 -29.07 2.22
N MET A 610 -22.61 -29.36 0.95
CA MET A 610 -23.98 -29.43 0.44
C MET A 610 -24.83 -30.50 1.14
#